data_AF-A0A951ZPK6-F1
#
_entry.id   AF-A0A951ZPK6-F1
#
_cell.length_a   1.000
_cell.length_b   1.000
_cell.length_c   1.000
_cell.angle_alpha   90.00
_cell.angle_beta   90.00
_cell.angle_gamma   90.00
#
_symmetry.space_group_name_H-M   'P 1'
#
loop_
_entity.id
_entity.type
_entity.pdbx_description
1 polymer ?
#
loop_
_entity_poly.entity_id
_entity_poly.type
_entity_poly.pdbx_seq_one_letter_code
_entity_poly.pdbx_strand_id
1 'polypeptide(L)'
;MKKWFLIFLFAAPFTVLAQDAIRNKSNGGFLFTKIYENDASSVKDQGKSGTCWSFSTLSFFESELKRMGKPDVDLSEMFIVRNVYFEKVVKYVRLHGSLNLGPGGAFHDPISILKKYGIVPELAYPANIYDETKINHGELDEVIKAFADAIIKSKNGTLTAAWKIALNGLLDAYFGKQPDTFTFNGKSYTPTSFAQWLGLNPDNYVDITSYTHHPFYSSFILEIPD
;
A
#
# COMPACT_ATOMS: atom_id res chain seq x y z
N MET A 1 -45.47 61.01 54.35
CA MET A 1 -45.34 59.75 53.56
C MET A 1 -44.36 60.00 52.41
N LYS A 2 -43.11 59.51 52.51
CA LYS A 2 -42.13 59.55 51.41
C LYS A 2 -41.97 58.11 50.89
N LYS A 3 -42.32 57.86 49.62
CA LYS A 3 -42.17 56.54 48.98
C LYS A 3 -40.72 56.39 48.49
N TRP A 4 -40.02 55.38 49.00
CA TRP A 4 -38.70 54.99 48.50
C TRP A 4 -38.90 53.94 47.40
N PHE A 5 -38.39 54.21 46.19
CA PHE A 5 -38.28 53.22 45.13
C PHE A 5 -36.91 52.55 45.22
N LEU A 6 -36.90 51.28 45.62
CA LEU A 6 -35.73 50.40 45.55
C LEU A 6 -35.61 49.88 44.10
N ILE A 7 -34.55 50.28 43.41
CA ILE A 7 -34.16 49.71 42.12
C ILE A 7 -33.34 48.46 42.41
N PHE A 8 -33.89 47.28 42.09
CA PHE A 8 -33.14 46.02 42.10
C PHE A 8 -32.30 45.94 40.82
N LEU A 9 -30.97 46.02 40.96
CA LEU A 9 -30.03 45.74 39.89
C LEU A 9 -29.96 44.21 39.70
N PHE A 10 -30.59 43.70 38.63
CA PHE A 10 -30.53 42.28 38.29
C PHE A 10 -29.16 41.99 37.65
N ALA A 11 -28.18 41.55 38.43
CA ALA A 11 -26.92 41.06 37.92
C ALA A 11 -27.14 39.66 37.30
N ALA A 12 -27.24 39.60 35.97
CA ALA A 12 -27.22 38.33 35.26
C ALA A 12 -25.84 37.67 35.41
N PRO A 13 -25.75 36.40 35.84
CA PRO A 13 -24.48 35.71 35.87
C PRO A 13 -24.02 35.47 34.43
N PHE A 14 -22.90 36.08 34.04
CA PHE A 14 -22.14 35.65 32.87
C PHE A 14 -21.61 34.25 33.16
N THR A 15 -22.31 33.22 32.70
CA THR A 15 -21.74 31.89 32.59
C THR A 15 -20.73 31.93 31.44
N VAL A 16 -19.44 31.98 31.80
CA VAL A 16 -18.37 31.71 30.85
C VAL A 16 -18.53 30.26 30.43
N LEU A 17 -19.18 30.01 29.30
CA LEU A 17 -19.10 28.73 28.62
C LEU A 17 -17.63 28.58 28.24
N ALA A 18 -16.93 27.65 28.89
CA ALA A 18 -15.60 27.25 28.48
C ALA A 18 -15.67 26.92 26.98
N GLN A 19 -14.98 27.69 26.15
CA GLN A 19 -14.86 27.37 24.73
C GLN A 19 -14.27 25.97 24.64
N ASP A 20 -14.97 25.07 23.96
CA ASP A 20 -14.45 23.75 23.65
C ASP A 20 -13.05 23.92 23.07
N ALA A 21 -12.05 23.36 23.74
CA ALA A 21 -10.68 23.38 23.22
C ALA A 21 -10.71 22.86 21.77
N ILE A 22 -10.05 23.57 20.85
CA ILE A 22 -9.94 23.12 19.46
C ILE A 22 -9.24 21.75 19.48
N ARG A 23 -9.99 20.67 19.24
CA ARG A 23 -9.49 19.29 19.22
C ARG A 23 -9.33 18.80 17.79
N ASN A 24 -8.29 18.00 17.55
CA ASN A 24 -8.02 17.42 16.22
C ASN A 24 -9.09 16.42 15.76
N LYS A 25 -9.88 15.88 16.69
CA LYS A 25 -11.03 15.01 16.41
C LYS A 25 -12.18 15.37 17.34
N SER A 26 -13.37 15.59 16.78
CA SER A 26 -14.60 15.77 17.56
C SER A 26 -14.84 14.53 18.43
N ASN A 27 -15.10 14.72 19.73
CA ASN A 27 -15.22 13.68 20.75
C ASN A 27 -13.97 12.80 20.97
N GLY A 28 -12.79 13.22 20.50
CA GLY A 28 -11.52 12.59 20.86
C GLY A 28 -11.13 12.91 22.29
N GLY A 29 -10.74 11.91 23.08
CA GLY A 29 -10.19 12.07 24.43
C GLY A 29 -8.76 12.66 24.47
N PHE A 30 -8.16 12.91 23.31
CA PHE A 30 -6.79 13.36 23.15
C PHE A 30 -6.69 14.64 22.32
N LEU A 31 -5.72 15.47 22.67
CA LEU A 31 -5.30 16.63 21.91
C LEU A 31 -3.84 16.41 21.48
N PHE A 32 -3.58 16.33 20.18
CA PHE A 32 -2.22 16.21 19.66
C PHE A 32 -1.74 17.56 19.14
N THR A 33 -0.49 17.91 19.40
CA THR A 33 0.15 19.10 18.83
C THR A 33 1.17 18.65 17.80
N LYS A 34 1.03 19.11 16.55
CA LYS A 34 1.98 18.84 15.49
C LYS A 34 3.26 19.63 15.78
N ILE A 35 4.35 18.93 16.03
CA ILE A 35 5.68 19.54 16.21
C ILE A 35 6.37 19.67 14.86
N TYR A 36 6.30 18.61 14.05
CA TYR A 36 6.85 18.56 12.70
C TYR A 36 6.04 17.56 11.86
N GLU A 37 5.95 17.80 10.56
CA GLU A 37 5.32 16.92 9.58
C GLU A 37 6.01 17.11 8.23
N ASN A 38 6.32 16.00 7.57
CA ASN A 38 6.76 16.00 6.19
C ASN A 38 5.56 15.84 5.27
N ASP A 39 5.66 16.34 4.04
CA ASP A 39 4.60 16.19 3.05
C ASP A 39 4.32 14.71 2.76
N ALA A 40 3.03 14.39 2.64
CA ALA A 40 2.53 13.08 2.25
C ALA A 40 1.48 13.24 1.14
N SER A 41 1.19 12.15 0.43
CA SER A 41 0.06 12.10 -0.50
C SER A 41 -1.28 11.95 0.25
N SER A 42 -2.37 11.85 -0.50
CA SER A 42 -3.70 11.57 0.05
C SER A 42 -3.74 10.21 0.75
N VAL A 43 -4.59 10.11 1.78
CA VAL A 43 -4.90 8.82 2.42
C VAL A 43 -5.57 7.90 1.42
N LYS A 44 -5.06 6.66 1.32
CA LYS A 44 -5.58 5.59 0.47
C LYS A 44 -6.33 4.54 1.30
N ASP A 45 -7.16 3.73 0.64
CA ASP A 45 -7.94 2.65 1.25
C ASP A 45 -7.65 1.31 0.57
N GLN A 46 -6.96 0.41 1.28
CA GLN A 46 -6.66 -0.95 0.78
C GLN A 46 -7.89 -1.87 0.73
N GLY A 47 -9.02 -1.43 1.28
CA GLY A 47 -10.26 -2.18 1.34
C GLY A 47 -10.13 -3.52 2.05
N LYS A 48 -10.82 -4.53 1.55
CA LYS A 48 -10.80 -5.91 2.06
C LYS A 48 -9.67 -6.71 1.41
N SER A 49 -8.44 -6.29 1.65
CA SER A 49 -7.24 -6.98 1.15
C SER A 49 -6.10 -6.95 2.16
N GLY A 50 -5.16 -7.89 2.05
CA GLY A 50 -3.93 -7.94 2.87
C GLY A 50 -2.75 -7.15 2.30
N THR A 51 -3.00 -6.04 1.61
CA THR A 51 -2.00 -5.39 0.73
C THR A 51 -1.35 -4.14 1.34
N CYS A 52 -1.41 -3.97 2.66
CA CYS A 52 -0.87 -2.79 3.37
C CYS A 52 0.61 -2.53 3.04
N TRP A 53 1.40 -3.58 2.83
CA TRP A 53 2.81 -3.51 2.45
C TRP A 53 3.02 -2.80 1.10
N SER A 54 2.09 -2.92 0.16
CA SER A 54 2.12 -2.19 -1.11
C SER A 54 1.72 -0.72 -0.90
N PHE A 55 0.55 -0.48 -0.29
CA PHE A 55 0.02 0.86 -0.03
C PHE A 55 0.97 1.73 0.79
N SER A 56 1.53 1.20 1.87
CA SER A 56 2.45 1.94 2.74
C SER A 56 3.79 2.22 2.05
N THR A 57 4.32 1.28 1.28
CA THR A 57 5.58 1.52 0.53
C THR A 57 5.38 2.52 -0.60
N LEU A 58 4.24 2.48 -1.29
CA LEU A 58 3.94 3.46 -2.35
C LEU A 58 3.66 4.84 -1.77
N SER A 59 2.94 4.93 -0.64
CA SER A 59 2.81 6.19 0.11
C SER A 59 4.17 6.76 0.51
N PHE A 60 5.11 5.90 0.90
CA PHE A 60 6.50 6.28 1.17
C PHE A 60 7.22 6.77 -0.10
N PHE A 61 7.11 6.05 -1.22
CA PHE A 61 7.69 6.49 -2.49
C PHE A 61 7.10 7.82 -2.97
N GLU A 62 5.80 8.05 -2.84
CA GLU A 62 5.15 9.32 -3.18
C GLU A 62 5.69 10.47 -2.32
N SER A 63 5.94 10.22 -1.04
CA SER A 63 6.58 11.18 -0.13
C SER A 63 8.05 11.43 -0.53
N GLU A 64 8.78 10.39 -0.95
CA GLU A 64 10.14 10.52 -1.50
C GLU A 64 10.17 11.32 -2.80
N LEU A 65 9.19 11.14 -3.68
CA LEU A 65 9.05 11.94 -4.90
C LEU A 65 8.87 13.42 -4.57
N LYS A 66 8.00 13.74 -3.60
CA LYS A 66 7.85 15.11 -3.08
C LYS A 66 9.17 15.65 -2.52
N ARG A 67 9.87 14.88 -1.69
CA ARG A 67 11.20 15.24 -1.15
C ARG A 67 12.22 15.52 -2.25
N MET A 68 12.16 14.78 -3.35
CA MET A 68 13.04 14.91 -4.52
C MET A 68 12.62 16.04 -5.48
N GLY A 69 11.56 16.79 -5.18
CA GLY A 69 11.03 17.85 -6.05
C GLY A 69 10.40 17.32 -7.34
N LYS A 70 9.92 16.07 -7.34
CA LYS A 70 9.22 15.44 -8.46
C LYS A 70 7.73 15.82 -8.44
N PRO A 71 7.02 15.69 -9.58
CA PRO A 71 5.58 15.89 -9.62
C PRO A 71 4.83 14.95 -8.67
N ASP A 72 3.67 15.38 -8.19
CA ASP A 72 2.75 14.51 -7.49
C ASP A 72 2.23 13.43 -8.44
N VAL A 73 2.36 12.18 -8.02
CA VAL A 73 1.91 11.00 -8.77
C VAL A 73 1.21 10.07 -7.79
N ASP A 74 0.06 9.55 -8.23
CA ASP A 74 -0.62 8.45 -7.55
C ASP A 74 -0.12 7.14 -8.18
N LEU A 75 0.58 6.31 -7.41
CA LEU A 75 1.22 5.08 -7.89
C LEU A 75 0.27 3.89 -7.75
N SER A 76 0.26 3.00 -8.74
CA SER A 76 -0.64 1.82 -8.71
C SER A 76 -0.15 0.75 -7.74
N GLU A 77 -0.84 0.58 -6.62
CA GLU A 77 -0.58 -0.54 -5.71
C GLU A 77 -0.89 -1.88 -6.38
N MET A 78 -1.90 -1.95 -7.24
CA MET A 78 -2.30 -3.21 -7.87
C MET A 78 -1.27 -3.71 -8.88
N PHE A 79 -0.52 -2.83 -9.52
CA PHE A 79 0.59 -3.23 -10.37
C PHE A 79 1.65 -3.98 -9.55
N ILE A 80 1.93 -3.49 -8.35
CA ILE A 80 2.86 -4.13 -7.42
C ILE A 80 2.29 -5.45 -6.91
N VAL A 81 1.08 -5.42 -6.34
CA VAL A 81 0.40 -6.58 -5.75
C VAL A 81 0.31 -7.74 -6.74
N ARG A 82 -0.12 -7.47 -7.98
CA ARG A 82 -0.22 -8.49 -9.03
C ARG A 82 1.13 -9.13 -9.35
N ASN A 83 2.20 -8.34 -9.45
CA ASN A 83 3.54 -8.87 -9.72
C ASN A 83 4.08 -9.69 -8.53
N VAL A 84 3.80 -9.27 -7.30
CA VAL A 84 4.17 -10.03 -6.10
C VAL A 84 3.43 -11.35 -6.02
N TYR A 85 2.12 -11.40 -6.29
CA TYR A 85 1.40 -12.68 -6.36
C TYR A 85 2.03 -13.63 -7.37
N PHE A 86 2.40 -13.13 -8.56
CA PHE A 86 3.09 -13.94 -9.55
C PHE A 86 4.41 -14.54 -9.00
N GLU A 87 5.27 -13.71 -8.39
CA GLU A 87 6.53 -14.17 -7.81
C GLU A 87 6.31 -15.12 -6.63
N LYS A 88 5.37 -14.82 -5.72
CA LYS A 88 5.04 -15.67 -4.56
C LYS A 88 4.55 -17.03 -5.00
N VAL A 89 3.65 -17.11 -5.99
CA VAL A 89 3.18 -18.41 -6.53
C VAL A 89 4.34 -19.18 -7.16
N VAL A 90 5.19 -18.50 -7.95
CA VAL A 90 6.36 -19.16 -8.55
C VAL A 90 7.30 -19.72 -7.48
N LYS A 91 7.57 -18.96 -6.42
CA LYS A 91 8.41 -19.37 -5.29
C LYS A 91 7.77 -20.51 -4.51
N TYR A 92 6.47 -20.42 -4.22
CA TYR A 92 5.68 -21.44 -3.52
C TYR A 92 5.70 -22.78 -4.27
N VAL A 93 5.48 -22.77 -5.59
CA VAL A 93 5.57 -23.97 -6.44
C VAL A 93 6.97 -24.57 -6.43
N ARG A 94 8.03 -23.75 -6.54
CA ARG A 94 9.44 -24.20 -6.48
C ARG A 94 9.80 -24.82 -5.14
N LEU A 95 9.21 -24.32 -4.06
CA LEU A 95 9.40 -24.83 -2.70
C LEU A 95 8.39 -25.93 -2.33
N HIS A 96 7.68 -26.48 -3.32
CA HIS A 96 6.72 -27.57 -3.16
C HIS A 96 5.68 -27.29 -2.07
N GLY A 97 5.26 -26.03 -1.94
CA GLY A 97 4.25 -25.58 -0.99
C GLY A 97 4.75 -25.34 0.44
N SER A 98 6.07 -25.33 0.66
CA SER A 98 6.67 -25.16 1.98
C SER A 98 6.80 -23.68 2.43
N LEU A 99 6.36 -22.74 1.60
CA LEU A 99 6.33 -21.31 1.90
C LEU A 99 4.91 -20.90 2.27
N ASN A 100 4.73 -19.81 3.02
CA ASN A 100 3.44 -19.14 3.10
C ASN A 100 3.01 -18.60 1.72
N LEU A 101 1.76 -18.81 1.35
CA LEU A 101 1.13 -18.20 0.17
C LEU A 101 -0.16 -17.53 0.62
N GLY A 102 -0.01 -16.32 1.13
CA GLY A 102 -1.10 -15.43 1.53
C GLY A 102 -0.93 -14.02 0.95
N PRO A 103 -1.93 -13.14 1.18
CA PRO A 103 -2.00 -11.80 0.60
C PRO A 103 -0.98 -10.80 1.15
N GLY A 104 -0.34 -11.14 2.26
CA GLY A 104 0.69 -10.32 2.91
C GLY A 104 1.97 -10.20 2.08
N GLY A 105 2.89 -9.41 2.60
CA GLY A 105 4.15 -9.06 1.96
C GLY A 105 4.91 -8.08 2.85
N ALA A 106 6.07 -7.66 2.40
CA ALA A 106 6.95 -6.74 3.14
C ALA A 106 7.51 -5.64 2.24
N PHE A 107 8.15 -4.64 2.84
CA PHE A 107 8.63 -3.44 2.12
C PHE A 107 9.70 -3.74 1.05
N HIS A 108 10.40 -4.87 1.17
CA HIS A 108 11.33 -5.33 0.14
C HIS A 108 10.61 -5.83 -1.13
N ASP A 109 9.32 -6.19 -1.05
CA ASP A 109 8.56 -6.66 -2.20
C ASP A 109 8.35 -5.54 -3.24
N PRO A 110 7.77 -4.36 -2.92
CA PRO A 110 7.65 -3.28 -3.90
C PRO A 110 8.99 -2.79 -4.42
N ILE A 111 10.06 -2.80 -3.61
CA ILE A 111 11.42 -2.48 -4.06
C ILE A 111 11.91 -3.51 -5.10
N SER A 112 11.67 -4.80 -4.85
CA SER A 112 12.03 -5.88 -5.77
C SER A 112 11.22 -5.81 -7.07
N ILE A 113 9.92 -5.49 -6.99
CA ILE A 113 9.07 -5.28 -8.15
C ILE A 113 9.51 -4.05 -8.94
N LEU A 114 9.79 -2.91 -8.28
CA LEU A 114 10.33 -1.71 -8.91
C LEU A 114 11.58 -2.03 -9.74
N LYS A 115 12.50 -2.82 -9.16
CA LYS A 115 13.74 -3.25 -9.83
C LYS A 115 13.49 -4.18 -11.02
N LYS A 116 12.54 -5.11 -10.91
CA LYS A 116 12.31 -6.17 -11.92
C LYS A 116 11.33 -5.78 -13.03
N TYR A 117 10.29 -5.04 -12.66
CA TYR A 117 9.12 -4.76 -13.50
C TYR A 117 8.86 -3.26 -13.68
N GLY A 118 9.52 -2.39 -12.92
CA GLY A 118 9.24 -0.95 -12.93
C GLY A 118 8.03 -0.60 -12.08
N ILE A 119 7.38 0.52 -12.41
CA ILE A 119 6.18 1.02 -11.71
C ILE A 119 5.29 1.79 -12.67
N VAL A 120 4.01 1.93 -12.35
CA VAL A 120 3.03 2.64 -13.17
C VAL A 120 2.16 3.55 -12.30
N PRO A 121 1.60 4.64 -12.83
CA PRO A 121 0.63 5.44 -12.11
C PRO A 121 -0.71 4.70 -12.04
N GLU A 122 -1.52 5.03 -11.03
CA GLU A 122 -2.86 4.47 -10.81
C GLU A 122 -3.75 4.59 -12.06
N LEU A 123 -3.68 5.72 -12.77
CA LEU A 123 -4.41 5.95 -14.02
C LEU A 123 -4.10 4.91 -15.12
N ALA A 124 -2.89 4.31 -15.11
CA ALA A 124 -2.50 3.32 -16.10
C ALA A 124 -2.87 1.88 -15.69
N TYR A 125 -3.09 1.64 -14.39
CA TYR A 125 -3.44 0.32 -13.87
C TYR A 125 -4.26 0.48 -12.59
N PRO A 126 -5.57 0.73 -12.70
CA PRO A 126 -6.40 1.12 -11.57
C PRO A 126 -6.65 -0.02 -10.58
N ALA A 127 -6.94 0.34 -9.34
CA ALA A 127 -7.00 -0.59 -8.23
C ALA A 127 -8.16 -1.61 -8.29
N ASN A 128 -9.20 -1.34 -9.08
CA ASN A 128 -10.25 -2.30 -9.35
C ASN A 128 -10.83 -2.11 -10.76
N ILE A 129 -10.94 -3.21 -11.50
CA ILE A 129 -11.52 -3.24 -12.86
C ILE A 129 -13.01 -3.62 -12.89
N TYR A 130 -13.59 -4.05 -11.75
CA TYR A 130 -14.97 -4.51 -11.61
C TYR A 130 -15.85 -3.62 -10.73
N ASP A 131 -15.27 -2.97 -9.72
CA ASP A 131 -15.94 -2.00 -8.84
C ASP A 131 -14.93 -0.95 -8.33
N GLU A 132 -14.90 0.20 -8.98
CA GLU A 132 -14.00 1.33 -8.65
C GLU A 132 -14.06 1.75 -7.17
N THR A 133 -15.09 1.34 -6.42
CA THR A 133 -15.28 1.77 -5.04
C THR A 133 -14.72 0.83 -3.98
N LYS A 134 -14.36 -0.42 -4.31
CA LYS A 134 -14.00 -1.43 -3.30
C LYS A 134 -12.98 -2.46 -3.76
N ILE A 135 -11.77 -2.41 -3.20
CA ILE A 135 -10.81 -3.53 -3.28
C ILE A 135 -11.29 -4.67 -2.37
N ASN A 136 -11.38 -5.88 -2.93
CA ASN A 136 -11.70 -7.10 -2.17
C ASN A 136 -11.02 -8.32 -2.80
N HIS A 137 -10.01 -8.87 -2.13
CA HIS A 137 -9.21 -9.99 -2.64
C HIS A 137 -9.55 -11.34 -2.01
N GLY A 138 -10.61 -11.42 -1.19
CA GLY A 138 -10.95 -12.67 -0.49
C GLY A 138 -11.15 -13.86 -1.44
N GLU A 139 -11.79 -13.65 -2.60
CA GLU A 139 -11.91 -14.71 -3.63
C GLU A 139 -10.58 -15.00 -4.32
N LEU A 140 -9.85 -13.95 -4.71
CA LEU A 140 -8.56 -14.06 -5.38
C LEU A 140 -7.56 -14.90 -4.57
N ASP A 141 -7.48 -14.66 -3.25
CA ASP A 141 -6.55 -15.34 -2.35
C ASP A 141 -6.78 -16.87 -2.37
N GLU A 142 -8.04 -17.29 -2.28
CA GLU A 142 -8.42 -18.71 -2.34
C GLU A 142 -8.14 -19.32 -3.71
N VAL A 143 -8.48 -18.60 -4.78
CA VAL A 143 -8.30 -19.08 -6.16
C VAL A 143 -6.81 -19.24 -6.50
N ILE A 144 -5.97 -18.27 -6.11
CA ILE A 144 -4.51 -18.35 -6.27
C ILE A 144 -3.93 -19.53 -5.50
N LYS A 145 -4.35 -19.72 -4.23
CA LYS A 145 -3.86 -20.82 -3.41
C LYS A 145 -4.22 -22.17 -4.01
N ALA A 146 -5.48 -22.34 -4.41
CA ALA A 146 -5.96 -23.57 -5.04
C ALA A 146 -5.24 -23.85 -6.36
N PHE A 147 -5.01 -22.82 -7.18
CA PHE A 147 -4.24 -22.93 -8.41
C PHE A 147 -2.82 -23.45 -8.12
N ALA A 148 -2.10 -22.81 -7.20
CA ALA A 148 -0.71 -23.17 -6.89
C ALA A 148 -0.61 -24.60 -6.32
N ASP A 149 -1.53 -24.99 -5.45
CA ASP A 149 -1.60 -26.35 -4.89
C ASP A 149 -1.87 -27.41 -5.98
N ALA A 150 -2.70 -27.09 -6.97
CA ALA A 150 -2.96 -28.00 -8.10
C ALA A 150 -1.72 -28.20 -8.96
N ILE A 151 -0.92 -27.14 -9.17
CA ILE A 151 0.35 -27.24 -9.90
C ILE A 151 1.33 -28.16 -9.16
N ILE A 152 1.47 -28.01 -7.84
CA ILE A 152 2.37 -28.85 -7.03
C ILE A 152 1.93 -30.32 -7.03
N LYS A 153 0.63 -30.60 -6.99
CA LYS A 153 0.08 -31.97 -7.01
C LYS A 153 0.23 -32.68 -8.36
N SER A 154 0.63 -31.97 -9.41
CA SER A 154 0.76 -32.54 -10.75
C SER A 154 1.69 -33.75 -10.78
N LYS A 155 1.22 -34.86 -11.36
CA LYS A 155 1.99 -36.11 -11.51
C LYS A 155 2.68 -36.23 -12.87
N ASN A 156 2.76 -35.13 -13.62
CA ASN A 156 3.32 -35.12 -14.98
C ASN A 156 4.86 -35.23 -15.03
N GLY A 157 5.53 -35.32 -13.88
CA GLY A 157 6.99 -35.35 -13.74
C GLY A 157 7.60 -33.95 -13.91
N THR A 158 7.45 -33.37 -15.11
CA THR A 158 7.95 -32.02 -15.43
C THR A 158 6.78 -31.07 -15.65
N LEU A 159 6.82 -29.90 -15.00
CA LEU A 159 5.86 -28.84 -15.24
C LEU A 159 6.07 -28.22 -16.63
N THR A 160 5.00 -28.07 -17.40
CA THR A 160 5.03 -27.41 -18.70
C THR A 160 5.22 -25.89 -18.55
N ALA A 161 5.54 -25.16 -19.62
CA ALA A 161 5.51 -23.70 -19.56
C ALA A 161 4.09 -23.12 -19.36
N ALA A 162 3.05 -23.92 -19.62
CA ALA A 162 1.66 -23.48 -19.65
C ALA A 162 1.14 -22.98 -18.30
N TRP A 163 1.63 -23.49 -17.16
CA TRP A 163 1.09 -23.07 -15.86
C TRP A 163 1.40 -21.60 -15.54
N LYS A 164 2.55 -21.06 -15.98
CA LYS A 164 2.83 -19.63 -15.79
C LYS A 164 1.96 -18.75 -16.70
N ILE A 165 1.64 -19.24 -17.89
CA ILE A 165 0.69 -18.58 -18.80
C ILE A 165 -0.70 -18.58 -18.16
N ALA A 166 -1.14 -19.71 -17.61
CA ALA A 166 -2.42 -19.81 -16.90
C ALA A 166 -2.46 -18.92 -15.66
N LEU A 167 -1.36 -18.82 -14.89
CA LEU A 167 -1.24 -17.91 -13.76
C LEU A 167 -1.38 -16.44 -14.19
N ASN A 168 -0.71 -16.04 -15.27
CA ASN A 168 -0.88 -14.69 -15.82
C ASN A 168 -2.33 -14.44 -16.25
N GLY A 169 -2.98 -15.39 -16.94
CA GLY A 169 -4.38 -15.25 -17.34
C GLY A 169 -5.34 -15.14 -16.13
N LEU A 170 -5.07 -15.89 -15.06
CA LEU A 170 -5.78 -15.77 -13.79
C LEU A 170 -5.60 -14.38 -13.19
N LEU A 171 -4.35 -13.91 -13.04
CA LEU A 171 -4.07 -12.59 -12.47
C LEU A 171 -4.65 -11.46 -13.32
N ASP A 172 -4.55 -11.56 -14.64
CA ASP A 172 -5.11 -10.58 -15.57
C ASP A 172 -6.64 -10.53 -15.49
N ALA A 173 -7.30 -11.63 -15.13
CA ALA A 173 -8.73 -11.64 -14.87
C ALA A 173 -9.08 -10.81 -13.62
N TYR A 174 -8.27 -10.81 -12.55
CA TYR A 174 -8.59 -10.07 -11.33
C TYR A 174 -8.07 -8.63 -11.31
N PHE A 175 -6.93 -8.38 -11.94
CA PHE A 175 -6.24 -7.08 -11.89
C PHE A 175 -6.26 -6.33 -13.23
N GLY A 176 -6.72 -6.98 -14.30
CA GLY A 176 -6.57 -6.47 -15.66
C GLY A 176 -5.18 -6.78 -16.24
N LYS A 177 -5.08 -6.68 -17.57
CA LYS A 177 -3.82 -6.92 -18.27
C LYS A 177 -2.82 -5.80 -17.97
N GLN A 178 -1.59 -6.16 -17.60
CA GLN A 178 -0.53 -5.19 -17.38
C GLN A 178 -0.24 -4.36 -18.65
N PRO A 179 -0.05 -3.04 -18.53
CA PRO A 179 0.28 -2.21 -19.68
C PRO A 179 1.74 -2.41 -20.09
N ASP A 180 1.96 -2.77 -21.36
CA ASP A 180 3.30 -2.72 -21.96
C ASP A 180 3.80 -1.27 -22.07
N THR A 181 2.88 -0.38 -22.43
CA THR A 181 3.07 1.08 -22.46
C THR A 181 1.82 1.81 -21.99
N PHE A 182 1.99 3.04 -21.51
CA PHE A 182 0.91 3.95 -21.13
C PHE A 182 1.32 5.40 -21.41
N THR A 183 0.34 6.31 -21.42
CA THR A 183 0.60 7.75 -21.60
C THR A 183 0.42 8.46 -20.27
N PHE A 184 1.42 9.26 -19.88
CA PHE A 184 1.37 10.12 -18.70
C PHE A 184 1.88 11.51 -19.07
N ASN A 185 1.12 12.56 -18.79
CA ASN A 185 1.43 13.95 -19.15
C ASN A 185 1.87 14.13 -20.61
N GLY A 186 1.14 13.50 -21.55
CA GLY A 186 1.38 13.61 -22.99
C GLY A 186 2.62 12.86 -23.51
N LYS A 187 3.30 12.07 -22.67
CA LYS A 187 4.43 11.22 -23.07
C LYS A 187 4.11 9.75 -22.86
N SER A 188 4.59 8.91 -23.78
CA SER A 188 4.48 7.46 -23.64
C SER A 188 5.62 6.92 -22.78
N TYR A 189 5.30 6.00 -21.88
CA TYR A 189 6.23 5.31 -21.00
C TYR A 189 5.95 3.80 -21.01
N THR A 190 6.99 3.04 -20.77
CA THR A 190 6.91 1.68 -20.20
C THR A 190 6.99 1.77 -18.66
N PRO A 191 6.58 0.73 -17.91
CA PRO A 191 6.74 0.73 -16.45
C PRO A 191 8.18 1.01 -15.99
N THR A 192 9.18 0.45 -16.67
CA THR A 192 10.60 0.67 -16.36
C THR A 192 11.06 2.10 -16.66
N SER A 193 10.69 2.65 -17.82
CA SER A 193 11.09 4.03 -18.17
C SER A 193 10.36 5.08 -17.33
N PHE A 194 9.16 4.78 -16.84
CA PHE A 194 8.45 5.63 -15.88
C PHE A 194 9.16 5.64 -14.52
N ALA A 195 9.56 4.49 -13.98
CA ALA A 195 10.38 4.41 -12.77
C ALA A 195 11.68 5.24 -12.88
N GLN A 196 12.36 5.16 -14.03
CA GLN A 196 13.58 5.95 -14.30
C GLN A 196 13.29 7.46 -14.37
N TRP A 197 12.19 7.86 -15.00
CA TRP A 197 11.78 9.27 -15.08
C TRP A 197 11.44 9.85 -13.69
N LEU A 198 10.75 9.06 -12.87
CA LEU A 198 10.52 9.37 -11.45
C LEU A 198 11.84 9.51 -10.67
N GLY A 199 12.88 8.78 -11.08
CA GLY A 199 14.19 8.79 -10.42
C GLY A 199 14.24 7.93 -9.18
N LEU A 200 13.27 7.03 -8.99
CA LEU A 200 13.28 6.06 -7.90
C LEU A 200 14.37 5.02 -8.16
N ASN A 201 15.42 5.04 -7.35
CA ASN A 201 16.47 4.03 -7.38
C ASN A 201 16.25 3.05 -6.22
N PRO A 202 15.94 1.76 -6.48
CA PRO A 202 15.72 0.78 -5.42
C PRO A 202 16.93 0.61 -4.49
N ASP A 203 18.15 0.86 -4.99
CA ASP A 203 19.38 0.69 -4.20
C ASP A 203 19.62 1.84 -3.19
N ASN A 204 18.77 2.88 -3.19
CA ASN A 204 18.82 3.97 -2.21
C ASN A 204 18.07 3.65 -0.89
N TYR A 205 17.32 2.56 -0.84
CA TYR A 205 16.47 2.21 0.29
C TYR A 205 17.02 0.98 1.02
N VAL A 206 16.98 1.01 2.35
CA VAL A 206 17.49 -0.08 3.20
C VAL A 206 16.48 -0.42 4.28
N ASP A 207 16.33 -1.71 4.54
CA ASP A 207 15.55 -2.21 5.67
C ASP A 207 16.42 -2.26 6.92
N ILE A 208 15.90 -1.76 8.04
CA ILE A 208 16.59 -1.75 9.34
C ILE A 208 15.67 -2.42 10.36
N THR A 209 16.26 -3.27 11.19
CA THR A 209 15.55 -3.98 12.27
C THR A 209 16.39 -4.04 13.53
N SER A 210 15.80 -4.50 14.64
CA SER A 210 16.46 -4.58 15.95
C SER A 210 16.00 -5.81 16.73
N TYR A 211 16.76 -6.91 16.61
CA TYR A 211 16.58 -8.15 17.36
C TYR A 211 17.89 -8.63 17.97
N THR A 212 17.81 -9.53 18.96
CA THR A 212 18.98 -10.04 19.71
C THR A 212 19.38 -11.47 19.35
N HIS A 213 18.64 -12.17 18.48
CA HIS A 213 18.99 -13.54 18.05
C HIS A 213 20.00 -13.57 16.90
N HIS A 214 20.33 -12.41 16.34
CA HIS A 214 21.43 -12.18 15.39
C HIS A 214 22.37 -11.10 15.92
N PRO A 215 23.66 -11.07 15.51
CA PRO A 215 24.58 -10.01 15.89
C PRO A 215 24.12 -8.62 15.40
N PHE A 216 24.28 -7.60 16.24
CA PHE A 216 24.10 -6.22 15.81
C PHE A 216 25.07 -5.85 14.68
N TYR A 217 24.65 -4.90 13.84
CA TYR A 217 25.41 -4.41 12.68
C TYR A 217 25.73 -5.49 11.64
N SER A 218 24.90 -6.54 11.56
CA SER A 218 24.95 -7.56 10.52
C SER A 218 23.62 -7.62 9.76
N SER A 219 23.65 -8.17 8.54
CA SER A 219 22.44 -8.43 7.74
C SER A 219 21.97 -9.87 7.97
N PHE A 220 20.66 -10.05 8.11
CA PHE A 220 20.02 -11.36 8.14
C PHE A 220 18.65 -11.28 7.45
N ILE A 221 18.10 -12.44 7.07
CA ILE A 221 16.74 -12.54 6.53
C ILE A 221 15.79 -12.66 7.72
N LEU A 222 14.86 -11.72 7.86
CA LEU A 222 13.87 -11.77 8.92
C LEU A 222 12.98 -13.01 8.76
N GLU A 223 12.93 -13.85 9.79
CA GLU A 223 12.29 -15.17 9.72
C GLU A 223 10.77 -15.12 9.93
N ILE A 224 10.08 -14.36 9.07
CA ILE A 224 8.63 -14.21 9.07
C ILE A 224 7.99 -14.82 7.80
N PRO A 225 6.68 -15.11 7.82
CA PRO A 225 6.02 -15.78 6.69
C PRO A 225 5.96 -14.97 5.39
N ASP A 226 5.94 -13.64 5.49
CA ASP A 226 5.80 -12.73 4.33
C ASP A 226 7.14 -12.18 3.85
#